data_AF-C7DIL1-F1
#
_entry.id   AF-C7DIL1-F1
#
_cell.length_a   1.000
_cell.length_b   1.000
_cell.length_c   1.000
_cell.angle_alpha   90.00
_cell.angle_beta   90.00
_cell.angle_gamma   90.00
#
_symmetry.space_group_name_H-M   'P 1'
#
loop_
_entity.id
_entity.type
_entity.pdbx_description
1 polymer ?
#
loop_
_entity_poly.entity_id
_entity_poly.type
_entity_poly.pdbx_seq_one_letter_code
_entity_poly.pdbx_strand_id
1 'polypeptide(L)'
;MLRWLALSMGIINPGESRLSAIYVLDAMMHFQFAEKKDPSVEEISEYISREWGPINEKTLRYHLLQLKNSNIATHSKGRYALVHPEYGDRYDENAWISDYFEKEIYPIKEKIASVIKELKKRQTR
;
A
#
# COMPACT_ATOMS: atom_id res chain seq x y z
N MET A 1 7.79 7.85 9.77
CA MET A 1 8.39 6.83 8.89
C MET A 1 7.36 6.25 7.92
N LEU A 2 6.17 5.83 8.38
CA LEU A 2 5.11 5.31 7.51
C LEU A 2 4.67 6.23 6.36
N ARG A 3 4.68 7.56 6.56
CA ARG A 3 4.44 8.54 5.50
C ARG A 3 5.37 8.37 4.30
N TRP A 4 6.65 8.06 4.53
CA TRP A 4 7.62 7.86 3.45
C TRP A 4 7.32 6.59 2.66
N LEU A 5 6.89 5.54 3.35
CA LEU A 5 6.43 4.31 2.70
C LEU A 5 5.17 4.57 1.85
N ALA A 6 4.20 5.28 2.41
CA ALA A 6 3.00 5.68 1.67
C ALA A 6 3.31 6.51 0.42
N LEU A 7 4.30 7.42 0.50
CA LEU A 7 4.79 8.18 -0.65
C LEU A 7 5.48 7.28 -1.68
N SER A 8 6.36 6.36 -1.27
CA SER A 8 7.07 5.48 -2.20
C SER A 8 6.13 4.49 -2.90
N MET A 9 5.03 4.12 -2.25
CA MET A 9 3.98 3.26 -2.82
C MET A 9 2.92 4.03 -3.62
N GLY A 10 3.03 5.36 -3.72
CA GLY A 10 2.06 6.19 -4.43
C GLY A 10 0.68 6.26 -3.78
N ILE A 11 0.55 5.92 -2.49
CA ILE A 11 -0.70 5.95 -1.74
C ILE A 11 -1.14 7.39 -1.45
N ILE A 12 -0.17 8.28 -1.25
CA ILE A 12 -0.39 9.72 -1.05
C ILE A 12 0.51 10.53 -1.96
N ASN A 13 0.11 11.77 -2.25
CA ASN A 13 0.93 12.71 -3.02
C ASN A 13 1.77 13.64 -2.12
N PRO A 14 2.91 14.17 -2.64
CA PRO A 14 3.62 15.25 -1.98
C PRO A 14 2.69 16.46 -1.75
N GLY A 15 2.67 16.99 -0.52
CA GLY A 15 1.81 18.12 -0.15
C GLY A 15 0.36 17.76 0.17
N GLU A 16 -0.03 16.48 0.09
CA GLU A 16 -1.35 16.04 0.54
C GLU A 16 -1.46 16.20 2.07
N SER A 17 -2.47 16.96 2.50
CA SER A 17 -2.74 17.27 3.90
C SER A 17 -3.64 16.24 4.58
N ARG A 18 -4.39 15.45 3.80
CA ARG A 18 -5.28 14.41 4.32
C ARG A 18 -4.48 13.15 4.57
N LEU A 19 -4.30 12.82 5.84
CA LEU A 19 -3.50 11.68 6.28
C LEU A 19 -4.32 10.39 6.48
N SER A 20 -5.62 10.41 6.20
CA SER A 20 -6.50 9.24 6.42
C SER A 20 -6.06 8.00 5.66
N ALA A 21 -5.46 8.14 4.47
CA ALA A 21 -4.87 7.03 3.74
C ALA A 21 -3.69 6.38 4.50
N ILE A 22 -2.90 7.20 5.21
CA ILE A 22 -1.80 6.73 6.05
C ILE A 22 -2.33 5.96 7.26
N TYR A 23 -3.44 6.42 7.87
CA TYR A 23 -4.04 5.74 9.02
C TYR A 23 -4.54 4.34 8.64
N VAL A 24 -5.14 4.22 7.45
CA VAL A 24 -5.58 2.93 6.91
C VAL A 24 -4.39 2.03 6.59
N LEU A 25 -3.32 2.58 5.99
CA LEU A 25 -2.09 1.83 5.75
C LEU A 25 -1.45 1.32 7.06
N ASP A 26 -1.41 2.16 8.08
CA ASP A 26 -0.89 1.83 9.41
C ASP A 26 -1.64 0.65 10.02
N ALA A 27 -2.98 0.75 10.04
CA ALA A 27 -3.83 -0.32 10.54
C ALA A 27 -3.60 -1.64 9.80
N MET A 28 -3.54 -1.59 8.46
CA MET A 28 -3.28 -2.77 7.64
C MET A 28 -1.93 -3.41 7.95
N MET A 29 -0.88 -2.61 8.14
CA MET A 29 0.46 -3.10 8.48
C MET A 29 0.51 -3.66 9.91
N HIS A 30 -0.15 -3.01 10.86
CA HIS A 30 -0.25 -3.48 12.24
C HIS A 30 -0.92 -4.86 12.30
N PHE A 31 -2.12 -5.00 11.71
CA PHE A 31 -2.81 -6.29 11.73
C PHE A 31 -2.04 -7.39 10.97
N GLN A 32 -1.40 -7.06 9.85
CA GLN A 32 -0.64 -8.04 9.08
C GLN A 32 0.64 -8.46 9.82
N PHE A 33 1.49 -7.54 10.26
CA PHE A 33 2.84 -7.88 10.73
C PHE A 33 2.93 -8.01 12.25
N ALA A 34 2.15 -7.26 13.02
CA ALA A 34 2.15 -7.34 14.48
C ALA A 34 1.15 -8.39 15.00
N GLU A 35 -0.09 -8.38 14.49
CA GLU A 35 -1.13 -9.31 14.97
C GLU A 35 -1.25 -10.59 14.15
N LYS A 36 -0.62 -10.66 12.97
CA LYS A 36 -0.69 -11.80 12.05
C LYS A 36 -2.14 -12.23 11.75
N LYS A 37 -2.98 -11.24 11.45
CA LYS A 37 -4.44 -11.39 11.33
C LYS A 37 -5.01 -10.60 10.15
N ASP A 38 -6.13 -11.10 9.64
CA ASP A 38 -6.92 -10.45 8.59
C ASP A 38 -8.08 -9.70 9.25
N PRO A 39 -8.04 -8.36 9.34
CA PRO A 39 -9.03 -7.61 10.09
C PRO A 39 -10.33 -7.36 9.31
N SER A 40 -11.44 -7.19 10.02
CA SER A 40 -12.69 -6.64 9.49
C SER A 40 -12.65 -5.11 9.39
N VAL A 41 -13.65 -4.50 8.76
CA VAL A 41 -13.77 -3.03 8.68
C VAL A 41 -13.90 -2.41 10.07
N GLU A 42 -14.64 -3.07 10.95
CA GLU A 42 -14.86 -2.66 12.34
C GLU A 42 -13.55 -2.65 13.12
N GLU A 43 -12.75 -3.72 13.01
CA GLU A 43 -11.45 -3.84 13.68
C GLU A 43 -10.45 -2.78 13.19
N ILE A 44 -10.45 -2.50 11.88
CA ILE A 44 -9.63 -1.42 11.31
C ILE A 44 -10.09 -0.05 11.84
N SER A 45 -11.40 0.19 11.88
CA SER A 45 -11.97 1.43 12.38
C SER A 45 -11.65 1.66 13.86
N GLU A 46 -11.74 0.62 14.68
CA GLU A 46 -11.40 0.65 16.10
C GLU A 46 -9.92 0.95 16.33
N TYR A 47 -9.03 0.28 15.59
CA TYR A 47 -7.59 0.57 15.64
C TYR A 47 -7.31 2.04 15.27
N ILE A 48 -7.85 2.52 14.15
CA ILE A 48 -7.63 3.90 13.68
C ILE A 48 -8.17 4.90 14.71
N SER A 49 -9.35 4.64 15.28
CA SER A 49 -9.96 5.51 16.28
C SER A 49 -9.10 5.64 17.53
N ARG A 50 -8.40 4.57 17.94
CA ARG A 50 -7.51 4.55 19.09
C ARG A 50 -6.20 5.28 18.84
N GLU A 51 -5.56 5.04 17.69
CA GLU A 51 -4.20 5.53 17.43
C GLU A 51 -4.14 6.91 16.74
N TRP A 52 -5.12 7.19 15.87
CA TRP A 52 -5.11 8.37 14.98
C TRP A 52 -6.34 9.29 15.15
N GLY A 53 -7.34 8.83 15.90
CA GLY A 53 -8.63 9.49 16.04
C GLY A 53 -9.70 8.94 15.09
N PRO A 54 -10.98 9.29 15.32
CA PRO A 54 -12.10 8.66 14.65
C PRO A 54 -12.08 8.91 13.13
N ILE A 55 -12.36 7.85 12.36
CA ILE A 55 -12.48 7.90 10.91
C ILE A 55 -13.92 7.60 10.49
N ASN A 56 -14.41 8.33 9.49
CA ASN A 56 -15.71 8.03 8.89
C ASN A 56 -15.63 6.74 8.07
N GLU A 57 -16.59 5.84 8.24
CA GLU A 57 -16.66 4.56 7.51
C GLU A 57 -16.56 4.73 5.97
N LYS A 58 -17.18 5.76 5.40
CA LYS A 58 -17.08 6.07 3.96
C LYS A 58 -15.64 6.37 3.55
N THR A 59 -14.92 7.14 4.36
CA THR A 59 -13.51 7.48 4.12
C THR A 59 -12.61 6.25 4.28
N LEU A 60 -12.87 5.43 5.30
CA LEU A 60 -12.18 4.16 5.50
C LEU A 60 -12.35 3.23 4.29
N ARG A 61 -13.60 2.99 3.88
CA ARG A 61 -13.93 2.14 2.72
C ARG A 61 -13.33 2.68 1.43
N TYR A 62 -13.30 4.00 1.25
CA TYR A 62 -12.65 4.64 0.11
C TYR A 62 -11.16 4.30 0.05
N HIS A 63 -10.42 4.47 1.15
CA HIS A 63 -9.00 4.16 1.17
C HIS A 63 -8.71 2.65 1.06
N LEU A 64 -9.52 1.79 1.68
CA LEU A 64 -9.41 0.34 1.50
C LEU A 64 -9.63 -0.07 0.03
N LEU A 65 -10.57 0.58 -0.65
CA LEU A 65 -10.77 0.38 -2.09
C LEU A 65 -9.57 0.88 -2.90
N GLN A 66 -8.97 2.02 -2.55
CA GLN A 66 -7.75 2.49 -3.20
C GLN A 66 -6.60 1.50 -3.04
N LEU A 67 -6.34 1.01 -1.82
CA LEU A 67 -5.31 0.00 -1.58
C LEU A 67 -5.55 -1.28 -2.39
N LYS A 68 -6.82 -1.69 -2.53
CA LYS A 68 -7.18 -2.82 -3.38
C LYS A 68 -6.90 -2.55 -4.86
N ASN A 69 -7.29 -1.39 -5.36
CA ASN A 69 -7.09 -1.01 -6.75
C ASN A 69 -5.59 -0.85 -7.11
N SER A 70 -4.76 -0.52 -6.13
CA SER A 70 -3.30 -0.43 -6.26
C SER A 70 -2.58 -1.75 -6.00
N ASN A 71 -3.30 -2.88 -5.92
CA ASN A 71 -2.76 -4.21 -5.66
C ASN A 71 -1.91 -4.30 -4.36
N ILE A 72 -2.25 -3.48 -3.36
CA ILE A 72 -1.59 -3.50 -2.04
C ILE A 72 -2.38 -4.38 -1.07
N ALA A 73 -3.71 -4.36 -1.18
CA ALA A 73 -4.60 -5.11 -0.29
C ALA A 73 -5.57 -6.01 -1.07
N THR A 74 -5.97 -7.10 -0.44
CA THR A 74 -7.05 -7.97 -0.89
C THR A 74 -8.22 -7.90 0.07
N HIS A 75 -9.40 -8.28 -0.41
CA HIS A 75 -10.60 -8.40 0.42
C HIS A 75 -11.28 -9.74 0.12
N SER A 76 -11.48 -10.55 1.14
CA SER A 76 -12.13 -11.85 1.04
C SER A 76 -12.98 -12.12 2.28
N LYS A 77 -14.23 -12.57 2.08
CA LYS A 77 -15.15 -12.94 3.16
C LYS A 77 -15.30 -11.87 4.27
N GLY A 78 -15.33 -10.59 3.90
CA GLY A 78 -15.50 -9.48 4.86
C GLY A 78 -14.22 -9.06 5.58
N ARG A 79 -13.06 -9.62 5.22
CA ARG A 79 -11.77 -9.35 5.85
C ARG A 79 -10.76 -8.83 4.84
N TYR A 80 -9.87 -7.97 5.30
CA TYR A 80 -8.81 -7.39 4.51
C TYR A 80 -7.47 -8.04 4.86
N ALA A 81 -6.57 -8.08 3.89
CA ALA A 81 -5.19 -8.52 4.08
C ALA A 81 -4.29 -7.74 3.12
N LEU A 82 -3.01 -7.58 3.43
CA LEU A 82 -2.05 -7.20 2.39
C LEU A 82 -1.97 -8.32 1.34
N VAL A 83 -1.66 -7.98 0.08
CA VAL A 83 -1.43 -8.99 -0.97
C VAL A 83 -0.32 -9.93 -0.52
N HIS A 84 -0.53 -11.24 -0.66
CA HIS A 84 0.44 -12.23 -0.20
C HIS A 84 1.61 -12.32 -1.18
N PRO A 85 2.85 -12.43 -0.68
CA PRO A 85 3.99 -12.68 -1.55
C PRO A 85 3.86 -14.05 -2.21
N GLU A 86 4.43 -14.21 -3.42
CA GLU A 86 4.41 -15.50 -4.12
C GLU A 86 5.29 -16.55 -3.42
N TYR A 87 6.35 -16.09 -2.77
CA TYR A 87 7.29 -16.92 -2.02
C TYR A 87 7.47 -16.37 -0.61
N GLY A 88 7.49 -17.26 0.39
CA GLY A 88 7.71 -16.92 1.80
C GLY A 88 6.43 -16.92 2.64
N ASP A 89 6.57 -16.52 3.91
CA ASP A 89 5.44 -16.36 4.82
C ASP A 89 4.73 -15.02 4.53
N ARG A 90 3.40 -15.05 4.42
CA ARG A 90 2.59 -13.84 4.22
C ARG A 90 2.73 -12.80 5.34
N TYR A 91 3.15 -13.21 6.53
CA TYR A 91 3.37 -12.34 7.68
C TYR A 91 4.84 -11.88 7.82
N ASP A 92 5.72 -12.25 6.88
CA ASP A 92 7.10 -11.77 6.82
C ASP A 92 7.18 -10.46 6.02
N GLU A 93 7.63 -9.40 6.68
CA GLU A 93 7.74 -8.06 6.11
C GLU A 93 8.74 -7.98 4.94
N ASN A 94 9.82 -8.78 4.98
CA ASN A 94 10.85 -8.79 3.95
C ASN A 94 10.35 -9.53 2.70
N ALA A 95 9.63 -10.64 2.90
CA ALA A 95 8.99 -11.35 1.79
C ALA A 95 7.95 -10.46 1.10
N TRP A 96 7.09 -9.80 1.88
CA TRP A 96 6.06 -8.91 1.35
C TRP A 96 6.65 -7.72 0.58
N ILE A 97 7.61 -7.00 1.16
CA ILE A 97 8.17 -5.81 0.51
C ILE A 97 8.95 -6.18 -0.76
N SER A 98 9.68 -7.30 -0.75
CA SER A 98 10.45 -7.74 -1.92
C SER A 98 9.52 -8.11 -3.07
N ASP A 99 8.46 -8.88 -2.79
CA ASP A 99 7.48 -9.28 -3.79
C ASP A 99 6.71 -8.07 -4.37
N TYR A 100 6.29 -7.14 -3.51
CA TYR A 100 5.62 -5.91 -3.95
C TYR A 100 6.50 -5.06 -4.88
N PHE A 101 7.77 -4.85 -4.51
CA PHE A 101 8.68 -4.07 -5.33
C PHE A 101 9.00 -4.76 -6.66
N GLU A 102 9.15 -6.08 -6.66
CA GLU A 102 9.40 -6.84 -7.88
C GLU A 102 8.19 -6.79 -8.84
N LYS A 103 6.97 -6.93 -8.33
CA LYS A 103 5.77 -6.98 -9.18
C LYS A 103 5.27 -5.61 -9.61
N GLU A 104 5.26 -4.65 -8.70
CA GLU A 104 4.61 -3.36 -8.95
C GLU A 104 5.62 -2.29 -9.39
N ILE A 105 6.83 -2.28 -8.84
CA ILE A 105 7.81 -1.20 -9.07
C ILE A 105 8.80 -1.54 -10.19
N TYR A 106 9.27 -2.78 -10.28
CA TYR A 106 10.24 -3.17 -11.31
C TYR A 106 9.73 -2.95 -12.75
N PRO A 107 8.46 -3.25 -13.11
CA PRO A 107 7.96 -2.96 -14.45
C PRO A 107 7.91 -1.46 -14.76
N ILE A 108 7.70 -0.62 -13.75
CA ILE A 108 7.75 0.85 -13.89
C ILE A 108 9.18 1.29 -14.20
N LYS A 109 10.17 0.75 -13.49
CA LYS A 109 11.60 1.00 -13.75
C LYS A 109 11.98 0.68 -15.20
N GLU A 110 11.51 -0.45 -15.74
CA GLU A 110 11.78 -0.82 -17.13
C GLU A 110 11.19 0.17 -18.14
N LYS A 111 9.95 0.63 -17.91
CA LYS A 111 9.30 1.66 -18.73
C LYS A 111 10.04 3.00 -18.66
N ILE A 112 10.49 3.41 -17.49
CA ILE A 112 11.30 4.63 -17.33
C ILE A 112 12.60 4.50 -18.13
N ALA A 113 13.29 3.36 -18.02
CA ALA A 113 14.54 3.12 -18.73
C ALA A 113 14.35 3.13 -20.26
N SER A 114 13.23 2.62 -20.78
CA SER A 114 12.95 2.64 -22.22
C SER A 114 12.72 4.06 -22.73
N VAL A 115 11.96 4.89 -22.00
CA VAL A 115 11.74 6.31 -22.33
C VAL A 115 13.06 7.08 -22.34
N ILE A 116 13.91 6.90 -21.33
CA ILE A 116 15.23 7.58 -21.28
C ILE A 116 16.09 7.19 -22.48
N LYS A 117 16.11 5.90 -22.86
CA LYS A 117 16.84 5.43 -24.05
C LYS A 117 16.31 6.10 -25.33
N GLU A 118 15.01 6.26 -25.45
CA GLU A 118 14.39 6.93 -26.61
C GLU A 118 14.78 8.42 -26.67
N LEU A 119 14.70 9.13 -25.53
CA LEU A 119 15.09 10.54 -25.44
C LEU A 119 16.55 10.76 -25.86
N LYS A 120 17.47 9.89 -25.43
CA LYS A 120 18.88 9.98 -25.82
C LYS A 120 19.08 9.85 -27.34
N LYS A 121 18.34 8.94 -28.01
CA LYS A 121 18.42 8.76 -29.46
C LYS A 121 17.92 9.98 -30.24
N ARG A 122 16.95 10.72 -29.70
CA ARG A 122 16.41 11.94 -30.33
C ARG A 122 17.40 13.11 -30.31
N GLN A 123 18.28 13.18 -29.31
CA GLN A 123 19.31 14.23 -29.21
C GLN A 123 20.52 13.99 -30.12
N THR A 124 20.66 12.78 -30.69
CA THR A 124 21.79 12.41 -31.58
C THR A 124 21.42 12.50 -33.07
N ARG A 125 20.21 12.95 -33.38
CA ARG A 125 19.71 13.27 -34.73
C ARG A 125 19.57 14.77 -34.87
#